data_AF-A0A7S2RNM9-F1
#
_entry.id   AF-A0A7S2RNM9-F1
#
_cell.length_a   1.000
_cell.length_b   1.000
_cell.length_c   1.000
_cell.angle_alpha   90.00
_cell.angle_beta   90.00
_cell.angle_gamma   90.00
#
_symmetry.space_group_name_H-M   'P 1'
#
loop_
_entity.id
_entity.type
_entity.pdbx_description
1 polymer ?
#
loop_
_entity_poly.entity_id
_entity_poly.type
_entity_poly.pdbx_seq_one_letter_code
_entity_poly.pdbx_strand_id
1 'polypeptide(L)'
;MDQNSEFGQMMQQAAAIKSEQVKQDRRKFEKAPQFIQHTLFHCAKPEIVKVRENPDVEERLEVAQGFRAEGNEFFKNKQYLDANNSYEYALGCFWYIKTTEPNFKEKGIKDEYLSFHDDFDDNEEVIAFKAACIGNIAACQLSMEMWDLCIFACNVTLELDPRNVKALYRRCQARTLPFSCGT
;
A
#
# COMPACT_ATOMS: atom_id res chain seq x y z
N MET A 1 43.79 13.16 -3.48
CA MET A 1 42.59 12.49 -4.03
C MET A 1 41.58 13.59 -4.29
N ASP A 2 41.64 14.19 -5.49
CA ASP A 2 40.85 15.37 -5.82
C ASP A 2 39.38 15.01 -5.98
N GLN A 3 38.56 15.46 -5.02
CA GLN A 3 37.09 15.40 -5.11
C GLN A 3 36.51 16.34 -6.19
N ASN A 4 37.37 17.04 -6.94
CA ASN A 4 37.05 17.90 -8.08
C ASN A 4 37.45 17.30 -9.45
N SER A 5 37.78 16.02 -9.51
CA SER A 5 38.04 15.31 -10.77
C SER A 5 36.82 15.39 -11.70
N GLU A 6 37.03 15.77 -12.96
CA GLU A 6 36.03 15.83 -14.04
C GLU A 6 35.24 14.52 -14.17
N PHE A 7 35.91 13.39 -13.88
CA PHE A 7 35.27 12.07 -13.82
C PHE A 7 34.29 11.94 -12.64
N GLY A 8 34.60 12.50 -11.48
CA GLY A 8 33.70 12.55 -10.33
C GLY A 8 32.45 13.37 -10.61
N GLN A 9 32.61 14.52 -11.29
CA GLN A 9 31.48 15.35 -11.73
C GLN A 9 30.64 14.64 -12.80
N MET A 10 31.27 13.97 -13.78
CA MET A 10 30.56 13.14 -14.76
C MET A 10 29.78 11.99 -14.11
N MET A 11 30.37 11.30 -13.13
CA MET A 11 29.68 10.23 -12.39
C MET A 11 28.49 10.74 -11.59
N GLN A 12 28.60 11.92 -10.97
CA GLN A 12 27.47 12.55 -10.27
C GLN A 12 26.36 12.97 -11.24
N GLN A 13 26.70 13.53 -12.40
CA GLN A 13 25.74 13.87 -13.45
C GLN A 13 25.05 12.61 -14.00
N ALA A 14 25.80 11.54 -14.27
CA ALA A 14 25.24 10.27 -14.72
C ALA A 14 24.31 9.65 -13.67
N ALA A 15 24.68 9.72 -12.38
CA ALA A 15 23.82 9.29 -11.29
C ALA A 15 22.54 10.14 -11.18
N ALA A 16 22.63 11.46 -11.35
CA ALA A 16 21.49 12.36 -11.34
C ALA A 16 20.52 12.06 -12.50
N ILE A 17 21.04 11.91 -13.73
CA ILE A 17 20.26 11.55 -14.92
C ILE A 17 19.55 10.20 -14.70
N LYS A 18 20.28 9.19 -14.20
CA LYS A 18 19.71 7.88 -13.91
C LYS A 18 18.65 7.94 -12.82
N SER A 19 18.86 8.74 -11.78
CA SER A 19 17.88 8.92 -10.69
C SER A 19 16.61 9.60 -11.18
N GLU A 20 16.72 10.56 -12.09
CA GLU A 20 15.59 11.27 -12.67
C GLU A 20 14.84 10.38 -13.67
N GLN A 21 15.56 9.60 -14.48
CA GLN A 21 14.98 8.62 -15.39
C GLN A 21 14.22 7.53 -14.62
N VAL A 22 14.78 7.03 -13.52
CA VAL A 22 14.09 6.08 -12.63
C VAL A 22 12.82 6.70 -12.05
N LYS A 23 12.85 7.97 -11.61
CA LYS A 23 11.64 8.68 -11.11
C LYS A 23 10.57 8.84 -12.18
N GLN A 24 10.95 9.10 -13.43
CA GLN A 24 10.02 9.16 -14.55
C GLN A 24 9.39 7.79 -14.82
N ASP A 25 10.21 6.73 -14.82
CA ASP A 25 9.79 5.36 -15.09
C ASP A 25 8.86 4.78 -14.01
N ARG A 26 8.93 5.26 -12.75
CA ARG A 26 8.14 4.74 -11.61
C ARG A 26 7.04 5.69 -11.12
N ARG A 27 6.65 6.68 -11.94
CA ARG A 27 5.78 7.78 -11.50
C ARG A 27 4.40 7.32 -11.06
N LYS A 28 3.81 6.32 -11.71
CA LYS A 28 2.52 5.72 -11.32
C LYS A 28 2.68 4.88 -10.06
N PHE A 29 3.74 4.08 -9.99
CA PHE A 29 4.05 3.29 -8.80
C PHE A 29 4.20 4.15 -7.53
N GLU A 30 4.99 5.23 -7.59
CA GLU A 30 5.22 6.13 -6.44
C GLU A 30 3.97 6.92 -6.03
N LYS A 31 3.03 7.15 -6.96
CA LYS A 31 1.74 7.80 -6.67
C LYS A 31 0.72 6.84 -6.04
N ALA A 32 0.90 5.53 -6.21
CA ALA A 32 -0.04 4.55 -5.69
C ALA A 32 0.01 4.50 -4.15
N PRO A 33 -1.09 4.14 -3.49
CA PRO A 33 -1.10 3.92 -2.05
C PRO A 33 -0.01 2.94 -1.62
N GLN A 34 0.62 3.18 -0.48
CA GLN A 34 1.71 2.32 -0.02
C GLN A 34 1.27 0.85 0.16
N PHE A 35 0.06 0.62 0.67
CA PHE A 35 -0.51 -0.72 0.78
C PHE A 35 -0.71 -1.42 -0.58
N ILE A 36 -0.80 -0.68 -1.69
CA ILE A 36 -0.85 -1.23 -3.06
C ILE A 36 0.55 -1.48 -3.61
N GLN A 37 1.52 -0.59 -3.34
CA GLN A 37 2.92 -0.83 -3.67
C GLN A 37 3.46 -2.11 -3.01
N HIS A 38 3.04 -2.33 -1.76
CA HIS A 38 3.32 -3.52 -0.96
C HIS A 38 2.83 -4.83 -1.59
N THR A 39 1.78 -4.78 -2.41
CA THR A 39 1.26 -5.99 -3.08
C THR A 39 2.22 -6.59 -4.09
N LEU A 40 3.10 -5.77 -4.68
CA LEU A 40 4.14 -6.20 -5.61
C LEU A 40 5.24 -7.02 -4.90
N PHE A 41 5.45 -6.81 -3.60
CA PHE A 41 6.53 -7.44 -2.84
C PHE A 41 6.04 -8.56 -1.93
N HIS A 42 5.39 -8.23 -0.81
CA HIS A 42 5.05 -9.21 0.23
C HIS A 42 3.65 -9.81 0.10
N CYS A 43 2.72 -9.17 -0.62
CA CYS A 43 1.41 -9.78 -0.90
C CYS A 43 1.41 -10.66 -2.17
N ALA A 44 2.58 -10.95 -2.76
CA ALA A 44 2.75 -11.91 -3.85
C ALA A 44 2.88 -13.36 -3.34
N LYS A 45 2.23 -13.69 -2.22
CA LYS A 45 2.19 -15.06 -1.69
C LYS A 45 1.42 -15.96 -2.67
N PRO A 46 1.84 -17.22 -2.86
CA PRO A 46 1.17 -18.13 -3.79
C PRO A 46 -0.30 -18.36 -3.43
N GLU A 47 -0.66 -18.27 -2.16
CA GLU A 47 -2.05 -18.34 -1.67
C GLU A 47 -2.91 -17.20 -2.24
N ILE A 48 -2.44 -15.97 -2.15
CA ILE A 48 -3.17 -14.78 -2.63
C ILE A 48 -3.24 -14.78 -4.16
N VAL A 49 -2.17 -15.21 -4.84
CA VAL A 49 -2.17 -15.32 -6.31
C VAL A 49 -3.24 -16.31 -6.80
N LYS A 50 -3.42 -17.45 -6.12
CA LYS A 50 -4.49 -18.40 -6.45
C LYS A 50 -5.88 -17.79 -6.27
N VAL A 51 -6.08 -17.00 -5.21
CA VAL A 51 -7.36 -16.31 -4.95
C VAL A 51 -7.66 -15.30 -6.07
N ARG A 52 -6.65 -14.58 -6.58
CA ARG A 52 -6.79 -13.63 -7.69
C ARG A 52 -7.14 -14.27 -9.03
N GLU A 53 -6.93 -15.58 -9.20
CA GLU A 53 -7.30 -16.30 -10.43
C GLU A 53 -8.76 -16.75 -10.42
N ASN A 54 -9.37 -16.85 -9.23
CA ASN A 54 -10.75 -17.29 -9.09
C ASN A 54 -11.72 -16.17 -9.52
N PRO A 55 -12.62 -16.36 -10.50
CA PRO A 55 -13.56 -15.31 -10.90
C PRO A 55 -14.70 -15.08 -9.89
N ASP A 56 -14.90 -15.97 -8.92
CA ASP A 56 -16.01 -15.85 -7.96
C ASP A 56 -15.70 -14.83 -6.85
N VAL A 57 -16.62 -13.88 -6.68
CA VAL A 57 -16.53 -12.81 -5.68
C VAL A 57 -16.70 -13.36 -4.28
N GLU A 58 -17.64 -14.30 -4.09
CA GLU A 58 -18.00 -14.80 -2.77
C GLU A 58 -16.84 -15.60 -2.16
N GLU A 59 -16.25 -16.51 -2.94
CA GLU A 59 -15.08 -17.29 -2.51
C GLU A 59 -13.85 -16.39 -2.24
N ARG A 60 -13.63 -15.35 -3.06
CA ARG A 60 -12.58 -14.35 -2.78
C ARG A 60 -12.83 -13.59 -1.49
N LEU A 61 -14.08 -13.18 -1.24
CA LEU A 61 -14.47 -12.47 -0.03
C LEU A 61 -14.29 -13.34 1.20
N GLU A 62 -14.63 -14.63 1.15
CA GLU A 62 -14.44 -15.56 2.27
C GLU A 62 -12.96 -15.64 2.67
N VAL A 63 -12.07 -15.85 1.70
CA VAL A 63 -10.62 -15.89 1.98
C VAL A 63 -10.09 -14.56 2.50
N ALA A 64 -10.52 -13.45 1.89
CA ALA A 64 -10.12 -12.12 2.34
C ALA A 64 -10.64 -11.80 3.76
N GLN A 65 -11.85 -12.25 4.11
CA GLN A 65 -12.40 -12.14 5.46
C GLN A 65 -11.56 -12.92 6.47
N GLY A 66 -11.03 -14.08 6.09
CA GLY A 66 -10.05 -14.82 6.91
C GLY A 66 -8.84 -13.98 7.28
N PHE A 67 -8.16 -13.38 6.30
CA PHE A 67 -7.01 -12.50 6.56
C PHE A 67 -7.37 -11.26 7.39
N ARG A 68 -8.56 -10.69 7.16
CA ARG A 68 -9.05 -9.58 7.98
C ARG A 68 -9.30 -10.00 9.43
N ALA A 69 -9.82 -11.20 9.66
CA ALA A 69 -10.04 -11.73 11.01
C ALA A 69 -8.71 -11.94 11.74
N GLU A 70 -7.70 -12.51 11.08
CA GLU A 70 -6.34 -12.61 11.61
C GLU A 70 -5.76 -11.24 11.97
N GLY A 71 -5.91 -10.26 11.08
CA GLY A 71 -5.48 -8.89 11.34
C GLY A 71 -6.15 -8.27 12.58
N ASN A 72 -7.43 -8.56 12.81
CA ASN A 72 -8.14 -8.10 14.00
C ASN A 72 -7.57 -8.73 15.29
N GLU A 73 -7.19 -10.01 15.25
CA GLU A 73 -6.56 -10.68 16.39
C GLU A 73 -5.17 -10.11 16.69
N PHE A 74 -4.34 -9.90 15.67
CA PHE A 74 -3.04 -9.22 15.85
C PHE A 74 -3.21 -7.79 16.39
N PHE A 75 -4.23 -7.07 15.93
CA PHE A 75 -4.53 -5.73 16.42
C PHE A 75 -4.91 -5.72 17.91
N LYS A 76 -5.73 -6.68 18.36
CA LYS A 76 -6.07 -6.86 19.78
C LYS A 76 -4.82 -7.16 20.63
N ASN A 77 -3.89 -7.93 20.07
CA ASN A 77 -2.61 -8.26 20.71
C ASN A 77 -1.57 -7.13 20.63
N LYS A 78 -1.94 -5.95 20.11
CA LYS A 78 -1.05 -4.78 19.89
C LYS A 78 0.11 -5.05 18.92
N GLN A 79 0.02 -6.12 18.13
CA GLN A 79 0.97 -6.42 17.05
C GLN A 79 0.54 -5.64 15.80
N TYR A 80 0.74 -4.33 15.82
CA TYR A 80 0.21 -3.43 14.78
C TYR A 80 0.85 -3.64 13.40
N LEU A 81 2.13 -4.02 13.36
CA LEU A 81 2.84 -4.30 12.11
C LEU A 81 2.29 -5.57 11.43
N ASP A 82 2.15 -6.65 12.19
CA ASP A 82 1.58 -7.91 11.69
C ASP A 82 0.13 -7.72 11.27
N ALA A 83 -0.66 -6.99 12.08
CA ALA A 83 -2.02 -6.62 11.75
C ALA A 83 -2.11 -5.84 10.43
N ASN A 84 -1.24 -4.83 10.25
CA ASN A 84 -1.16 -4.06 9.01
C ASN A 84 -0.91 -4.98 7.80
N ASN A 85 0.07 -5.88 7.90
CA ASN A 85 0.39 -6.82 6.84
C ASN A 85 -0.79 -7.76 6.51
N SER A 86 -1.51 -8.25 7.52
CA SER A 86 -2.70 -9.09 7.30
C SER A 86 -3.82 -8.34 6.59
N TYR A 87 -4.07 -7.06 6.92
CA TYR A 87 -5.05 -6.26 6.19
C TYR A 87 -4.59 -5.95 4.76
N GLU A 88 -3.29 -5.75 4.53
CA GLU A 88 -2.73 -5.61 3.18
C GLU A 88 -2.90 -6.89 2.37
N TYR A 89 -2.76 -8.07 2.98
CA TYR A 89 -3.07 -9.35 2.31
C TYR A 89 -4.54 -9.45 1.92
N ALA A 90 -5.46 -9.06 2.82
CA ALA A 90 -6.89 -9.03 2.53
C ALA A 90 -7.24 -8.10 1.36
N LEU A 91 -6.63 -6.90 1.31
CA LEU A 91 -6.78 -5.97 0.19
C LEU A 91 -6.16 -6.50 -1.10
N GLY A 92 -5.00 -7.15 -0.99
CA GLY A 92 -4.26 -7.73 -2.10
C GLY A 92 -5.01 -8.83 -2.84
N CYS A 93 -6.13 -9.35 -2.32
CA CYS A 93 -7.03 -10.26 -3.04
C CYS A 93 -7.86 -9.54 -4.14
N PHE A 94 -8.10 -8.24 -3.99
CA PHE A 94 -8.96 -7.45 -4.88
C PHE A 94 -8.18 -6.36 -5.59
N TRP A 95 -7.33 -5.63 -4.86
CA TRP A 95 -6.57 -4.50 -5.39
C TRP A 95 -5.07 -4.80 -5.32
N TYR A 96 -4.44 -5.02 -6.48
CA TYR A 96 -3.05 -5.45 -6.57
C TYR A 96 -2.34 -4.94 -7.82
N ILE A 97 -1.01 -4.99 -7.76
CA ILE A 97 -0.14 -4.73 -8.90
C ILE A 97 0.38 -6.08 -9.43
N LYS A 98 0.23 -6.30 -10.74
CA LYS A 98 0.83 -7.42 -11.45
C LYS A 98 2.01 -6.92 -12.28
N THR A 99 3.13 -7.63 -12.21
CA THR A 99 4.29 -7.38 -13.07
C THR A 99 4.37 -8.44 -14.17
N THR A 100 4.65 -8.01 -15.40
CA THR A 100 4.97 -8.94 -16.51
C THR A 100 6.42 -9.41 -16.45
N GLU A 101 7.30 -8.64 -15.81
CA GLU A 101 8.72 -8.97 -15.68
C GLU A 101 9.00 -9.74 -14.39
N PRO A 102 9.48 -11.01 -14.46
CA PRO A 102 9.79 -11.80 -13.27
C PRO A 102 11.03 -11.27 -12.50
N ASN A 103 11.97 -10.62 -13.19
CA ASN A 103 13.20 -10.07 -12.60
C ASN A 103 13.12 -8.55 -12.36
N PHE A 104 11.93 -8.02 -12.04
CA PHE A 104 11.72 -6.59 -11.78
C PHE A 104 12.62 -6.04 -10.64
N LYS A 105 13.02 -6.91 -9.70
CA LYS A 105 13.95 -6.54 -8.60
C LYS A 105 15.33 -6.12 -9.10
N GLU A 106 15.81 -6.73 -10.19
CA GLU A 106 17.13 -6.44 -10.76
C GLU A 106 17.07 -5.39 -11.86
N LYS A 107 16.03 -5.46 -12.71
CA LYS A 107 15.84 -4.54 -13.85
C LYS A 107 15.26 -3.17 -13.45
N GLY A 108 14.78 -3.05 -12.21
CA GLY A 108 14.10 -1.87 -11.71
C GLY A 108 12.60 -1.91 -11.98
N ILE A 109 11.87 -1.17 -11.14
CA ILE A 109 10.41 -1.03 -11.24
C ILE A 109 10.12 0.02 -12.29
N LYS A 110 9.50 -0.39 -13.40
CA LYS A 110 9.03 0.50 -14.46
C LYS A 110 7.54 0.34 -14.63
N ASP A 111 6.84 1.46 -14.71
CA ASP A 111 5.40 1.54 -14.91
C ASP A 111 4.93 0.80 -16.18
N GLU A 112 5.79 0.66 -17.19
CA GLU A 112 5.52 -0.10 -18.42
C GLU A 112 5.25 -1.59 -18.16
N TYR A 113 5.87 -2.15 -17.11
CA TYR A 113 5.72 -3.56 -16.74
C TYR A 113 4.67 -3.79 -15.66
N LEU A 114 4.08 -2.71 -15.11
CA LEU A 114 3.13 -2.77 -14.01
C LEU A 114 1.70 -2.60 -14.52
N SER A 115 0.87 -3.59 -14.23
CA SER A 115 -0.58 -3.54 -14.41
C SER A 115 -1.25 -3.38 -13.05
N PHE A 116 -2.04 -2.31 -12.90
CA PHE A 116 -2.85 -2.08 -11.70
C PHE A 116 -4.21 -2.74 -11.90
N HIS A 117 -4.56 -3.65 -11.01
CA HIS A 117 -5.82 -4.37 -11.00
C HIS A 117 -6.61 -3.97 -9.77
N ASP A 118 -7.81 -3.42 -9.97
CA ASP A 118 -8.82 -3.28 -8.92
C ASP A 118 -10.04 -4.11 -9.34
N ASP A 119 -10.08 -5.35 -8.88
CA ASP A 119 -11.12 -6.29 -9.25
C ASP A 119 -12.39 -5.99 -8.45
N PHE A 120 -13.55 -5.99 -9.12
CA PHE A 120 -14.89 -5.75 -8.54
C PHE A 120 -15.06 -4.38 -7.89
N ASP A 121 -14.51 -3.33 -8.52
CA ASP A 121 -14.66 -1.93 -8.10
C ASP A 121 -16.11 -1.41 -8.18
N ASP A 122 -16.97 -2.04 -8.98
CA ASP A 122 -18.41 -1.76 -9.04
C ASP A 122 -19.24 -2.48 -7.97
N ASN A 123 -18.69 -3.47 -7.26
CA ASN A 123 -19.44 -4.27 -6.28
C ASN A 123 -19.46 -3.59 -4.90
N GLU A 124 -20.64 -3.18 -4.43
CA GLU A 124 -20.81 -2.47 -3.15
C GLU A 124 -20.25 -3.25 -1.94
N GLU A 125 -20.37 -4.58 -1.92
CA GLU A 125 -19.86 -5.40 -0.81
C GLU A 125 -18.33 -5.41 -0.78
N VAL A 126 -17.71 -5.50 -1.96
CA VAL A 126 -16.25 -5.46 -2.10
C VAL A 126 -15.73 -4.06 -1.79
N ILE A 127 -16.42 -3.00 -2.23
CA ILE A 127 -16.08 -1.61 -1.88
C ILE A 127 -16.14 -1.42 -0.36
N ALA A 128 -17.23 -1.85 0.29
CA ALA A 128 -17.38 -1.76 1.74
C ALA A 128 -16.32 -2.57 2.49
N PHE A 129 -15.96 -3.75 1.96
CA PHE A 129 -14.89 -4.58 2.49
C PHE A 129 -13.52 -3.89 2.37
N LYS A 130 -13.19 -3.35 1.19
CA LYS A 130 -11.96 -2.57 0.95
C LYS A 130 -11.87 -1.38 1.90
N ALA A 131 -12.94 -0.58 2.02
CA ALA A 131 -13.00 0.56 2.92
C ALA A 131 -12.74 0.16 4.38
N ALA A 132 -13.32 -0.97 4.83
CA ALA A 132 -13.11 -1.46 6.18
C ALA A 132 -11.66 -1.92 6.43
N CYS A 133 -11.04 -2.62 5.48
CA CYS A 133 -9.64 -3.05 5.57
C CYS A 133 -8.67 -1.85 5.57
N ILE A 134 -8.85 -0.88 4.67
CA ILE A 134 -8.02 0.34 4.62
C ILE A 134 -8.22 1.17 5.89
N GLY A 135 -9.45 1.26 6.40
CA GLY A 135 -9.75 1.90 7.67
C GLY A 135 -9.00 1.23 8.84
N ASN A 136 -8.88 -0.10 8.84
CA ASN A 136 -8.11 -0.84 9.85
C ASN A 136 -6.60 -0.62 9.69
N ILE A 137 -6.07 -0.56 8.46
CA ILE A 137 -4.69 -0.16 8.17
C ILE A 137 -4.41 1.23 8.77
N ALA A 138 -5.30 2.19 8.54
CA ALA A 138 -5.17 3.53 9.10
C ALA A 138 -5.15 3.50 10.64
N ALA A 139 -5.88 2.58 11.26
CA ALA A 139 -5.84 2.39 12.72
C ALA A 139 -4.47 1.86 13.19
N CYS A 140 -3.92 0.84 12.51
CA CYS A 140 -2.57 0.33 12.80
C CYS A 140 -1.52 1.42 12.64
N GLN A 141 -1.55 2.15 11.53
CA GLN A 141 -0.61 3.23 11.22
C GLN A 141 -0.71 4.36 12.25
N LEU A 142 -1.91 4.70 12.72
CA LEU A 142 -2.09 5.66 13.81
C LEU A 142 -1.43 5.17 15.10
N SER A 143 -1.62 3.91 15.46
CA SER A 143 -1.00 3.30 16.65
C SER A 143 0.52 3.18 16.56
N MET A 144 1.08 3.12 15.34
CA MET A 144 2.52 3.12 15.08
C MET A 144 3.09 4.53 14.87
N GLU A 145 2.31 5.59 15.09
CA GLU A 145 2.72 6.98 14.90
C GLU A 145 3.17 7.31 13.47
N MET A 146 2.69 6.53 12.49
CA MET A 146 2.94 6.74 11.07
C MET A 146 1.90 7.72 10.51
N TRP A 147 2.02 8.99 10.90
CA TRP A 147 0.99 10.01 10.71
C TRP A 147 0.62 10.25 9.24
N ASP A 148 1.60 10.44 8.37
CA ASP A 148 1.37 10.73 6.94
C ASP A 148 0.66 9.56 6.24
N LEU A 149 1.08 8.34 6.57
CA LEU A 149 0.48 7.13 6.03
C LEU A 149 -0.94 6.92 6.53
N CYS A 150 -1.18 7.18 7.82
CA CYS A 150 -2.51 7.16 8.40
C CYS A 150 -3.45 8.16 7.69
N ILE A 151 -2.99 9.39 7.45
CA ILE A 151 -3.77 10.42 6.75
C ILE A 151 -4.10 9.95 5.34
N PHE A 152 -3.12 9.40 4.63
CA PHE A 152 -3.31 8.89 3.28
C PHE A 152 -4.34 7.74 3.26
N ALA A 153 -4.19 6.74 4.12
CA ALA A 153 -5.13 5.63 4.24
C ALA A 153 -6.55 6.08 4.63
N CYS A 154 -6.67 7.08 5.51
CA CYS A 154 -7.96 7.69 5.84
C CYS A 154 -8.59 8.40 4.64
N ASN A 155 -7.81 9.11 3.81
CA ASN A 155 -8.34 9.76 2.61
C ASN A 155 -8.88 8.73 1.63
N VAL A 156 -8.14 7.65 1.35
CA VAL A 156 -8.62 6.58 0.47
C VAL A 156 -9.87 5.89 1.05
N THR A 157 -9.91 5.67 2.37
CA THR A 157 -11.11 5.13 3.03
C THR A 157 -12.33 6.05 2.81
N LEU A 158 -12.14 7.37 2.84
CA LEU A 158 -13.21 8.35 2.66
C LEU A 158 -13.61 8.56 1.20
N GLU A 159 -12.74 8.22 0.25
CA GLU A 159 -13.09 8.13 -1.17
C GLU A 159 -14.06 6.97 -1.42
N LEU A 160 -13.85 5.83 -0.74
CA LEU A 160 -14.73 4.66 -0.82
C LEU A 160 -16.00 4.77 0.04
N ASP A 161 -15.87 5.28 1.26
CA ASP A 161 -16.96 5.50 2.22
C ASP A 161 -16.86 6.90 2.83
N PRO A 162 -17.48 7.92 2.19
CA PRO A 162 -17.43 9.30 2.66
C PRO A 162 -18.04 9.52 4.06
N ARG A 163 -18.86 8.59 4.54
CA ARG A 163 -19.54 8.67 5.84
C ARG A 163 -18.78 7.94 6.95
N ASN A 164 -17.57 7.45 6.67
CA ASN A 164 -16.78 6.72 7.65
C ASN A 164 -16.28 7.61 8.80
N VAL A 165 -17.04 7.63 9.90
CA VAL A 165 -16.73 8.44 11.08
C VAL A 165 -15.38 8.07 11.68
N LYS A 166 -14.99 6.79 11.65
CA LYS A 166 -13.70 6.31 12.18
C LYS A 166 -12.53 6.88 11.37
N ALA A 167 -12.62 6.90 10.05
CA ALA A 167 -11.59 7.47 9.19
C ALA A 167 -11.47 9.00 9.39
N LEU A 168 -12.59 9.72 9.49
CA LEU A 168 -12.58 11.16 9.81
C LEU A 168 -11.86 11.44 11.14
N TYR A 169 -12.22 10.70 12.19
CA TYR A 169 -11.64 10.87 13.53
C TYR A 169 -10.14 10.55 13.57
N ARG A 170 -9.71 9.46 12.93
CA ARG A 170 -8.29 9.06 12.85
C ARG A 170 -7.47 10.06 12.04
N ARG A 171 -8.01 10.56 10.93
CA ARG A 171 -7.35 11.61 10.12
C ARG A 171 -7.14 12.90 10.90
N CYS A 172 -8.12 13.31 11.70
CA CYS A 172 -7.98 14.47 12.57
C CYS A 172 -6.87 14.25 13.61
N GLN A 173 -6.88 13.11 14.31
CA GLN A 173 -5.83 12.78 15.28
C GLN A 173 -4.43 12.76 14.66
N ALA A 174 -4.26 12.11 13.52
CA ALA A 174 -2.97 12.05 12.83
C ALA A 174 -2.45 13.42 12.39
N ARG A 175 -3.33 14.41 12.19
CA ARG A 175 -2.94 15.81 11.89
C ARG A 175 -2.60 16.62 13.13
N THR A 176 -3.22 16.32 14.28
CA THR A 176 -3.04 17.11 15.51
C THR A 176 -1.92 16.59 16.39
N LEU A 177 -1.77 15.27 16.50
CA LEU A 177 -0.81 14.63 17.40
C LEU A 177 0.67 14.94 17.10
N PRO A 178 1.12 15.06 15.82
CA PRO A 178 2.51 15.39 15.51
C PRO A 178 2.96 16.73 16.10
N PHE A 179 2.03 17.68 16.25
CA PHE A 179 2.31 19.00 16.81
C PHE A 179 2.27 19.02 18.35
N SER A 180 1.61 18.06 18.99
CA SER A 180 1.51 17.99 20.45
C SER A 180 2.65 17.21 21.12
N CYS A 181 3.49 16.51 20.36
CA CYS A 181 4.63 15.74 20.88
C CYS A 181 5.95 16.54 20.92
N GLY A 182 5.90 17.87 20.82
CA GLY A 182 7.07 18.73 20.83
C GLY A 182 6.80 20.14 21.36
N THR A 183 6.81 20.28 22.68
CA THR A 183 7.40 21.42 23.42
C THR A 183 8.15 20.87 24.62
#